data_AF-A0A1C4QJK7-F1
#
_entry.id   AF-A0A1C4QJK7-F1
#
_cell.length_a   1.000
_cell.length_b   1.000
_cell.length_c   1.000
_cell.angle_alpha   90.00
_cell.angle_beta   90.00
_cell.angle_gamma   90.00
#
_symmetry.space_group_name_H-M   'P 1'
#
loop_
_entity.id
_entity.type
_entity.pdbx_description
1 polymer ?
#
loop_
_entity_poly.entity_id
_entity_poly.type
_entity_poly.pdbx_seq_one_letter_code
_entity_poly.pdbx_strand_id
1 'polypeptide(L)'
;MDWAGGTKAAYRQGVFVARPVADWTVAHGRIHLPPGIEAGDPGFTAWLGALSTALGDLQFFATDRIGEYHAWAKVESGELTRAYCFNGTRGDVPLHLGELTDIERELGVGLRWLEEGWQEWQEPEWDAWHAVMPDEADVMRIAERWSFCPLDVRDESVDSAGIYGLPPGADWREPPPAA
;
A
#
# COMPACT_ATOMS: atom_id res chain seq x y z
N MET A 1 -7.03 -4.06 21.63
CA MET A 1 -7.92 -3.01 21.09
C MET A 1 -8.80 -3.65 20.03
N ASP A 2 -10.06 -3.26 19.89
CA ASP A 2 -10.93 -3.75 18.80
C ASP A 2 -10.50 -3.13 17.46
N TRP A 3 -11.06 -3.60 16.35
CA TRP A 3 -10.65 -3.18 15.02
C TRP A 3 -11.04 -1.73 14.73
N ALA A 4 -12.28 -1.31 15.05
CA ALA A 4 -12.73 0.05 14.91
C ALA A 4 -11.90 1.04 15.75
N GLY A 5 -11.60 0.71 17.00
CA GLY A 5 -10.74 1.51 17.87
C GLY A 5 -9.31 1.58 17.39
N GLY A 6 -8.74 0.43 16.98
CA GLY A 6 -7.39 0.31 16.43
C GLY A 6 -7.19 1.12 15.16
N THR A 7 -8.13 1.00 14.23
CA THR A 7 -8.16 1.75 12.97
C THR A 7 -8.22 3.25 13.21
N LYS A 8 -9.13 3.68 14.10
CA LYS A 8 -9.27 5.10 14.45
C LYS A 8 -8.00 5.66 15.11
N ALA A 9 -7.32 4.86 15.92
CA ALA A 9 -6.06 5.25 16.55
C ALA A 9 -4.93 5.35 15.52
N ALA A 10 -4.71 4.29 14.72
CA ALA A 10 -3.65 4.20 13.72
C ALA A 10 -3.80 5.21 12.56
N TYR A 11 -5.04 5.62 12.25
CA TYR A 11 -5.28 6.71 11.29
C TYR A 11 -4.73 8.06 11.78
N ARG A 12 -4.70 8.28 13.11
CA ARG A 12 -4.13 9.49 13.70
C ARG A 12 -2.62 9.39 13.82
N GLN A 13 -2.12 8.27 14.34
CA GLN A 13 -0.70 8.00 14.52
C GLN A 13 -0.43 6.54 14.90
N GLY A 14 0.78 6.08 14.62
CA GLY A 14 1.22 4.73 14.99
C GLY A 14 0.65 3.65 14.08
N VAL A 15 0.83 2.40 14.53
CA VAL A 15 0.45 1.20 13.78
C VAL A 15 -0.46 0.34 14.65
N PHE A 16 -1.52 -0.17 14.05
CA PHE A 16 -2.39 -1.17 14.63
C PHE A 16 -2.17 -2.52 13.93
N VAL A 17 -2.09 -3.59 14.71
CA VAL A 17 -1.91 -4.96 14.25
C VAL A 17 -3.08 -5.82 14.75
N ALA A 18 -3.92 -6.30 13.82
CA ALA A 18 -5.08 -7.16 14.09
C ALA A 18 -4.79 -8.63 13.78
N ARG A 19 -5.38 -9.57 14.56
CA ARG A 19 -5.11 -11.01 14.44
C ARG A 19 -6.32 -11.93 14.69
N PRO A 20 -6.44 -13.01 13.90
CA PRO A 20 -6.34 -13.06 12.44
C PRO A 20 -7.58 -12.44 11.78
N VAL A 21 -7.43 -12.02 10.52
CA VAL A 21 -8.51 -11.57 9.63
C VAL A 21 -8.35 -12.32 8.32
N ALA A 22 -9.28 -13.20 7.98
CA ALA A 22 -9.21 -14.06 6.79
C ALA A 22 -7.85 -14.80 6.65
N ASP A 23 -7.38 -15.42 7.74
CA ASP A 23 -6.06 -16.09 7.84
C ASP A 23 -4.82 -15.18 7.74
N TRP A 24 -5.00 -13.87 7.57
CA TRP A 24 -3.94 -12.87 7.57
C TRP A 24 -3.77 -12.17 8.92
N THR A 25 -2.56 -11.72 9.20
CA THR A 25 -2.29 -10.69 10.22
C THR A 25 -2.21 -9.34 9.52
N VAL A 26 -3.03 -8.39 9.93
CA VAL A 26 -3.14 -7.09 9.27
C VAL A 26 -2.43 -6.04 10.10
N ALA A 27 -1.44 -5.37 9.52
CA ALA A 27 -0.77 -4.22 10.12
C ALA A 27 -1.04 -2.98 9.27
N HIS A 28 -1.55 -1.92 9.87
CA HIS A 28 -1.84 -0.69 9.14
C HIS A 28 -1.70 0.57 10.01
N GLY A 29 -1.52 1.70 9.35
CA GLY A 29 -1.40 3.02 9.94
C GLY A 29 -1.29 4.07 8.84
N ARG A 30 -1.47 5.35 9.21
CA ARG A 30 -1.35 6.46 8.25
C ARG A 30 0.04 7.09 8.24
N ILE A 31 0.68 7.15 9.40
CA ILE A 31 1.95 7.83 9.61
C ILE A 31 2.86 6.99 10.51
N HIS A 32 4.12 7.40 10.63
CA HIS A 32 5.14 6.75 11.45
C HIS A 32 5.72 5.45 10.89
N LEU A 33 5.42 5.09 9.63
CA LEU A 33 6.34 4.21 8.91
C LEU A 33 7.73 4.87 8.85
N PRO A 34 8.84 4.11 9.05
CA PRO A 34 10.18 4.66 8.97
C PRO A 34 10.40 5.48 7.68
N PRO A 35 11.16 6.58 7.71
CA PRO A 35 11.46 7.33 6.50
C PRO A 35 12.26 6.49 5.50
N GLY A 36 12.09 6.74 4.20
CA GLY A 36 12.85 6.05 3.15
C GLY A 36 12.30 4.66 2.77
N ILE A 37 11.06 4.35 3.17
CA ILE A 37 10.36 3.10 2.81
C ILE A 37 9.01 3.36 2.14
N GLU A 38 8.78 4.57 1.61
CA GLU A 38 7.65 4.72 0.68
C GLU A 38 7.91 3.87 -0.55
N ALA A 39 6.88 3.36 -1.23
CA ALA A 39 7.06 2.45 -2.37
C ALA A 39 7.92 3.06 -3.50
N GLY A 40 8.00 4.39 -3.61
CA GLY A 40 8.88 5.07 -4.56
C GLY A 40 10.34 5.27 -4.08
N ASP A 41 10.66 4.88 -2.84
CA ASP A 41 11.99 5.04 -2.26
C ASP A 41 12.89 3.83 -2.57
N PRO A 42 14.21 4.04 -2.79
CA PRO A 42 15.15 2.94 -3.05
C PRO A 42 15.22 1.89 -1.92
N GLY A 43 14.88 2.28 -0.68
CA GLY A 43 14.92 1.40 0.49
C GLY A 43 13.72 0.46 0.60
N PHE A 44 12.65 0.69 -0.15
CA PHE A 44 11.39 -0.04 0.00
C PHE A 44 11.51 -1.54 -0.25
N THR A 45 12.16 -1.94 -1.34
CA THR A 45 12.29 -3.35 -1.71
C THR A 45 13.14 -4.13 -0.70
N ALA A 46 14.22 -3.52 -0.21
CA ALA A 46 15.05 -4.08 0.85
C ALA A 46 14.27 -4.22 2.17
N TRP A 47 13.42 -3.24 2.49
CA TRP A 47 12.55 -3.29 3.66
C TRP A 47 11.51 -4.41 3.56
N LEU A 48 10.86 -4.59 2.41
CA LEU A 48 9.94 -5.73 2.19
C LEU A 48 10.65 -7.07 2.34
N GLY A 49 11.88 -7.22 1.81
CA GLY A 49 12.68 -8.43 1.98
C GLY A 49 13.02 -8.73 3.44
N ALA A 50 13.37 -7.70 4.22
CA ALA A 50 13.64 -7.82 5.65
C ALA A 50 12.38 -8.23 6.43
N LEU A 51 11.22 -7.65 6.10
CA LEU A 51 9.94 -8.05 6.68
C LEU A 51 9.58 -9.50 6.35
N SER A 52 9.72 -9.90 5.09
CA SER A 52 9.40 -11.26 4.66
C SER A 52 10.29 -12.30 5.33
N THR A 53 11.57 -11.99 5.55
CA THR A 53 12.48 -12.86 6.32
C THR A 53 11.97 -13.12 7.74
N ALA A 54 11.29 -12.14 8.36
CA ALA A 54 10.77 -12.25 9.72
C ALA A 54 9.34 -12.82 9.78
N LEU A 55 8.51 -12.57 8.77
CA LEU A 55 7.06 -12.80 8.80
C LEU A 55 6.55 -13.85 7.79
N GLY A 56 7.37 -14.22 6.80
CA GLY A 56 6.99 -15.09 5.69
C GLY A 56 6.41 -14.30 4.50
N ASP A 57 5.39 -14.86 3.86
CA ASP A 57 4.71 -14.22 2.73
C ASP A 57 3.97 -12.96 3.20
N LEU A 58 4.03 -11.90 2.38
CA LEU A 58 3.38 -10.64 2.71
C LEU A 58 2.81 -9.95 1.47
N GLN A 59 1.81 -9.13 1.73
CA GLN A 59 1.19 -8.23 0.78
C GLN A 59 1.23 -6.83 1.37
N PHE A 60 1.58 -5.84 0.55
CA PHE A 60 1.61 -4.43 0.92
C PHE A 60 0.64 -3.67 0.02
N PHE A 61 -0.11 -2.75 0.61
CA PHE A 61 -1.04 -1.86 -0.09
C PHE A 61 -0.96 -0.47 0.51
N ALA A 62 -0.98 0.57 -0.32
CA ALA A 62 -1.03 1.95 0.13
C ALA A 62 -1.88 2.81 -0.81
N THR A 63 -2.65 3.72 -0.21
CA THR A 63 -3.42 4.73 -0.92
C THR A 63 -3.31 6.08 -0.21
N ASP A 64 -3.16 7.17 -0.98
CA ASP A 64 -3.36 8.55 -0.51
C ASP A 64 -4.15 9.33 -1.56
N ARG A 65 -5.37 9.72 -1.19
CA ARG A 65 -6.29 10.46 -2.06
C ARG A 65 -5.78 11.85 -2.44
N ILE A 66 -4.97 12.48 -1.60
CA ILE A 66 -4.50 13.85 -1.88
C ILE A 66 -3.38 13.80 -2.90
N GLY A 67 -2.44 12.87 -2.72
CA GLY A 67 -1.28 12.74 -3.60
C GLY A 67 -1.51 11.88 -4.84
N GLU A 68 -2.70 11.27 -4.98
CA GLU A 68 -2.99 10.21 -5.95
C GLU A 68 -1.91 9.13 -5.92
N TYR A 69 -1.61 8.68 -4.70
CA TYR A 69 -0.59 7.69 -4.44
C TYR A 69 -1.24 6.32 -4.34
N HIS A 70 -0.83 5.39 -5.20
CA HIS A 70 -1.43 4.07 -5.30
C HIS A 70 -0.33 3.03 -5.45
N ALA A 71 -0.17 2.16 -4.45
CA ALA A 71 0.89 1.17 -4.45
C ALA A 71 0.43 -0.19 -3.96
N TRP A 72 1.00 -1.25 -4.55
CA TRP A 72 0.87 -2.61 -4.09
C TRP A 72 2.17 -3.38 -4.29
N ALA A 73 2.46 -4.33 -3.40
CA ALA A 73 3.57 -5.24 -3.54
C ALA A 73 3.27 -6.60 -2.92
N LYS A 74 3.90 -7.65 -3.46
CA LYS A 74 3.71 -9.03 -3.04
C LYS A 74 5.05 -9.73 -2.91
N VAL A 75 5.26 -10.37 -1.76
CA VAL A 75 6.40 -11.26 -1.54
C VAL A 75 5.87 -12.66 -1.28
N GLU A 76 6.33 -13.62 -2.07
CA GLU A 76 5.94 -15.03 -1.99
C GLU A 76 7.19 -15.89 -1.92
N SER A 77 7.24 -16.82 -0.98
CA SER A 77 8.39 -17.69 -0.75
C SER A 77 9.72 -16.93 -0.57
N GLY A 78 9.65 -15.73 0.02
CA GLY A 78 10.80 -14.85 0.24
C GLY A 78 11.25 -14.03 -0.98
N GLU A 79 10.57 -14.12 -2.12
CA GLU A 79 10.88 -13.37 -3.33
C GLU A 79 9.84 -12.27 -3.59
N LEU A 80 10.28 -11.05 -3.88
CA LEU A 80 9.41 -9.94 -4.29
C LEU A 80 8.89 -10.22 -5.70
N THR A 81 7.72 -10.86 -5.80
CA THR A 81 7.15 -11.33 -7.07
C THR A 81 6.50 -10.21 -7.87
N ARG A 82 5.97 -9.19 -7.19
CA ARG A 82 5.36 -8.01 -7.83
C ARG A 82 5.50 -6.77 -6.96
N ALA A 83 5.80 -5.63 -7.56
CA ALA A 83 5.67 -4.34 -6.89
C ALA A 83 5.35 -3.22 -7.90
N TYR A 84 4.38 -2.38 -7.55
CA TYR A 84 3.96 -1.25 -8.37
C TYR A 84 3.64 -0.04 -7.47
N CYS A 85 3.99 1.15 -7.94
CA CYS A 85 3.61 2.41 -7.32
C CYS A 85 3.34 3.44 -8.40
N PHE A 86 2.17 4.05 -8.38
CA PHE A 86 1.86 5.28 -9.10
C PHE A 86 1.85 6.46 -8.12
N ASN A 87 2.45 7.58 -8.52
CA ASN A 87 2.47 8.83 -7.78
C ASN A 87 1.93 9.97 -8.66
N GLY A 88 0.66 10.31 -8.51
CA GLY A 88 0.03 11.37 -9.31
C GLY A 88 0.58 12.77 -9.03
N THR A 89 1.12 13.03 -7.83
CA THR A 89 1.80 14.31 -7.53
C THR A 89 3.05 14.52 -8.38
N ARG A 90 3.81 13.44 -8.63
CA ARG A 90 4.99 13.47 -9.49
C ARG A 90 4.66 13.20 -10.97
N GLY A 91 3.50 12.61 -11.25
CA GLY A 91 3.13 12.16 -12.59
C GLY A 91 4.01 11.02 -13.07
N ASP A 92 4.43 10.12 -12.17
CA ASP A 92 5.34 9.02 -12.49
C ASP A 92 4.97 7.69 -11.80
N VAL A 93 5.68 6.64 -12.20
CA VAL A 93 5.56 5.29 -11.65
C VAL A 93 6.93 4.89 -11.10
N PRO A 94 7.27 5.32 -9.87
CA PRO A 94 8.63 5.18 -9.34
C PRO A 94 9.00 3.73 -8.98
N LEU A 95 8.01 2.83 -8.91
CA LEU A 95 8.23 1.41 -8.69
C LEU A 95 7.44 0.60 -9.71
N HIS A 96 8.17 -0.19 -10.48
CA HIS A 96 7.61 -1.19 -11.38
C HIS A 96 8.55 -2.40 -11.41
N LEU A 97 8.20 -3.46 -10.69
CA LEU A 97 8.99 -4.68 -10.57
C LEU A 97 8.11 -5.92 -10.69
N GLY A 98 8.68 -6.99 -11.24
CA GLY A 98 7.99 -8.25 -11.47
C GLY A 98 7.06 -8.21 -12.68
N GLU A 99 6.60 -9.39 -13.07
CA GLU A 99 5.66 -9.56 -14.19
C GLU A 99 4.26 -9.06 -13.82
N LEU A 100 3.56 -8.50 -14.81
CA LEU A 100 2.14 -8.16 -14.67
C LEU A 100 1.34 -9.42 -14.31
N THR A 101 0.57 -9.32 -13.24
CA THR A 101 -0.35 -10.37 -12.81
C THR A 101 -1.59 -10.43 -13.70
N ASP A 102 -2.25 -11.59 -13.76
CA ASP A 102 -3.52 -11.73 -14.49
C ASP A 102 -4.60 -10.78 -13.96
N ILE A 103 -4.58 -10.50 -12.65
CA ILE A 103 -5.52 -9.59 -12.00
C ILE A 103 -5.32 -8.15 -12.50
N GLU A 104 -4.07 -7.68 -12.60
CA GLU A 104 -3.75 -6.37 -13.17
C GLU A 104 -4.21 -6.26 -14.63
N ARG A 105 -4.03 -7.33 -15.42
CA ARG A 105 -4.49 -7.39 -16.81
C ARG A 105 -6.02 -7.35 -16.92
N GLU A 106 -6.72 -8.09 -16.08
CA GLU A 106 -8.18 -8.09 -16.03
C GLU A 106 -8.75 -6.72 -15.61
N LEU A 107 -8.11 -6.06 -14.65
CA LEU A 107 -8.52 -4.75 -14.15
C LEU A 107 -8.08 -3.58 -15.03
N GLY A 108 -7.09 -3.79 -15.90
CA GLY A 108 -6.55 -2.74 -16.76
C GLY A 108 -5.60 -1.78 -16.04
N VAL A 109 -5.00 -2.19 -14.92
CA VAL A 109 -4.17 -1.35 -14.04
C VAL A 109 -2.74 -1.87 -13.93
N GLY A 110 -1.80 -1.02 -13.47
CA GLY A 110 -0.39 -1.42 -13.36
C GLY A 110 0.30 -1.67 -14.70
N LEU A 111 -0.35 -1.27 -15.81
CA LEU A 111 0.05 -1.57 -17.19
C LEU A 111 1.06 -0.57 -17.79
N ARG A 112 1.21 0.59 -17.15
CA ARG A 112 1.97 1.72 -17.68
C ARG A 112 2.93 2.25 -16.64
N TRP A 113 4.02 2.81 -17.17
CA TRP A 113 5.03 3.61 -16.53
C TRP A 113 5.46 4.69 -17.53
N LEU A 114 6.35 5.58 -17.15
CA LEU A 114 6.91 6.53 -18.11
C LEU A 114 7.84 5.78 -19.07
N GLU A 115 7.40 5.63 -20.31
CA GLU A 115 8.15 4.97 -21.38
C GLU A 115 9.24 5.87 -21.95
N GLU A 116 10.20 5.31 -22.68
CA GLU A 116 11.22 6.12 -23.37
C GLU A 116 10.55 7.10 -24.35
N GLY A 117 10.97 8.36 -24.33
CA GLY A 117 10.40 9.41 -25.18
C GLY A 117 9.14 10.08 -24.62
N TRP A 118 8.74 9.81 -23.37
CA TRP A 118 7.61 10.48 -22.72
C TRP A 118 7.70 12.02 -22.75
N GLN A 119 8.90 12.58 -22.83
CA GLN A 119 9.12 14.03 -22.93
C GLN A 119 8.57 14.64 -24.22
N GLU A 120 8.31 13.82 -25.24
CA GLU A 120 7.77 14.22 -26.54
C GLU A 120 6.25 13.97 -26.65
N TRP A 121 5.63 13.38 -25.62
CA TRP A 121 4.20 13.12 -25.59
C TRP A 121 3.38 14.39 -25.71
N GLN A 122 2.31 14.32 -26.49
CA GLN A 122 1.31 15.37 -26.60
C GLN A 122 0.11 15.04 -25.69
N GLU A 123 -0.87 15.95 -25.63
CA GLU A 123 -2.05 15.79 -24.78
C GLU A 123 -2.76 14.43 -24.97
N PRO A 124 -2.98 13.90 -26.19
CA PRO A 124 -3.65 12.60 -26.35
C PRO A 124 -2.88 11.43 -25.74
N GLU A 125 -1.55 11.45 -25.79
CA GLU A 125 -0.69 10.44 -25.17
C GLU A 125 -0.75 10.52 -23.65
N TRP A 126 -0.72 11.74 -23.09
CA TRP A 126 -0.91 11.96 -21.66
C TRP A 126 -2.29 11.53 -21.17
N ASP A 127 -3.35 11.87 -21.90
CA ASP A 127 -4.72 11.45 -21.58
C ASP A 127 -4.84 9.92 -21.57
N ALA A 128 -4.27 9.26 -22.59
CA ALA A 128 -4.26 7.81 -22.68
C ALA A 128 -3.45 7.15 -21.55
N TRP A 129 -2.36 7.80 -21.11
CA TRP A 129 -1.55 7.34 -19.99
C TRP A 129 -2.29 7.49 -18.66
N HIS A 130 -2.90 8.65 -18.40
CA HIS A 130 -3.69 8.90 -17.20
C HIS A 130 -4.94 8.02 -17.10
N ALA A 131 -5.58 7.72 -18.23
CA ALA A 131 -6.81 6.91 -18.26
C ALA A 131 -6.64 5.46 -17.75
N VAL A 132 -5.40 4.98 -17.62
CA VAL A 132 -5.08 3.63 -17.12
C VAL A 132 -4.27 3.65 -15.82
N MET A 133 -4.11 4.83 -15.20
CA MET A 133 -3.52 4.92 -13.86
C MET A 133 -4.53 4.41 -12.82
N PRO A 134 -4.07 3.66 -11.81
CA PRO A 134 -4.95 3.10 -10.80
C PRO A 134 -5.53 4.19 -9.89
N ASP A 135 -6.72 3.93 -9.36
CA ASP A 135 -7.29 4.70 -8.25
C ASP A 135 -7.28 3.89 -6.94
N GLU A 136 -7.89 4.44 -5.88
CA GLU A 136 -8.00 3.75 -4.59
C GLU A 136 -8.84 2.47 -4.68
N ALA A 137 -9.91 2.48 -5.49
CA ALA A 137 -10.78 1.33 -5.65
C ALA A 137 -10.04 0.18 -6.34
N ASP A 138 -9.13 0.48 -7.27
CA ASP A 138 -8.28 -0.52 -7.90
C ASP A 138 -7.32 -1.19 -6.93
N VAL A 139 -6.70 -0.42 -6.02
CA VAL A 139 -5.86 -1.00 -4.95
C VAL A 139 -6.67 -1.94 -4.07
N MET A 140 -7.91 -1.58 -3.73
CA MET A 140 -8.79 -2.45 -2.94
C MET A 140 -9.19 -3.72 -3.70
N ARG A 141 -9.45 -3.63 -5.02
CA ARG A 141 -9.73 -4.80 -5.87
C ARG A 141 -8.53 -5.74 -5.99
N ILE A 142 -7.32 -5.19 -6.10
CA ILE A 142 -6.09 -5.98 -6.07
C ILE A 142 -5.98 -6.72 -4.73
N ALA A 143 -6.17 -6.01 -3.61
CA ALA A 143 -6.12 -6.61 -2.27
C ALA A 143 -7.16 -7.72 -2.10
N GLU A 144 -8.41 -7.49 -2.52
CA GLU A 144 -9.49 -8.47 -2.51
C GLU A 144 -9.12 -9.74 -3.28
N ARG A 145 -8.55 -9.59 -4.48
CA ARG A 145 -8.18 -10.72 -5.34
C ARG A 145 -6.92 -11.44 -4.87
N TRP A 146 -6.05 -10.79 -4.11
CA TRP A 146 -4.85 -11.42 -3.53
C TRP A 146 -5.10 -12.07 -2.17
N SER A 147 -6.03 -11.55 -1.38
CA SER A 147 -6.34 -12.08 -0.06
C SER A 147 -7.74 -11.68 0.43
N PHE A 148 -7.95 -10.40 0.71
CA PHE A 148 -9.21 -9.83 1.18
C PHE A 148 -9.21 -8.31 0.97
N CYS A 149 -10.40 -7.70 0.91
CA CYS A 149 -10.53 -6.25 0.86
C CYS A 149 -10.43 -5.66 2.28
N PRO A 150 -9.46 -4.75 2.56
CA PRO A 150 -9.33 -4.13 3.89
C PRO A 150 -10.58 -3.36 4.35
N LEU A 151 -11.41 -2.89 3.41
CA LEU A 151 -12.64 -2.14 3.71
C LEU A 151 -13.79 -3.05 4.18
N ASP A 152 -13.71 -4.36 3.93
CA ASP A 152 -14.76 -5.32 4.29
C ASP A 152 -14.55 -5.94 5.68
N VAL A 153 -13.42 -5.64 6.34
CA VAL A 153 -13.11 -6.16 7.67
C VAL A 153 -14.07 -5.56 8.71
N ARG A 154 -14.72 -6.44 9.46
CA ARG A 154 -15.65 -6.08 10.53
C ARG A 154 -15.09 -6.43 11.89
N ASP A 155 -15.52 -5.74 12.94
CA ASP A 155 -15.08 -6.00 14.32
C ASP A 155 -15.34 -7.46 14.71
N GLU A 156 -16.45 -8.05 14.26
CA GLU A 156 -16.81 -9.43 14.59
C GLU A 156 -15.94 -10.48 13.90
N SER A 157 -15.20 -10.09 12.84
CA SER A 157 -14.28 -10.99 12.12
C SER A 157 -12.87 -11.02 12.69
N VAL A 158 -12.60 -10.28 13.77
CA VAL A 158 -11.29 -10.26 14.43
C VAL A 158 -11.35 -11.07 15.71
N ASP A 159 -10.73 -12.24 15.71
CA ASP A 159 -10.87 -13.22 16.80
C ASP A 159 -10.25 -12.77 18.14
N SER A 160 -9.40 -11.74 18.12
CA SER A 160 -8.67 -11.30 19.30
C SER A 160 -8.38 -9.80 19.32
N ALA A 161 -8.13 -9.27 20.53
CA ALA A 161 -7.70 -7.90 20.70
C ALA A 161 -6.37 -7.65 19.97
N GLY A 162 -6.35 -6.69 19.06
CA GLY A 162 -5.14 -6.28 18.36
C GLY A 162 -4.19 -5.44 19.22
N ILE A 163 -2.98 -5.24 18.71
CA ILE A 163 -1.88 -4.49 19.33
C ILE A 163 -1.78 -3.13 18.65
N TYR A 164 -1.73 -2.06 19.43
CA TYR A 164 -1.51 -0.70 18.94
C TYR A 164 -0.26 -0.11 19.58
N GLY A 165 0.59 0.53 18.79
CA GLY A 165 1.80 1.16 19.29
C GLY A 165 2.54 1.99 18.25
N LEU A 166 3.67 2.54 18.66
CA LEU A 166 4.61 3.20 17.77
C LEU A 166 5.64 2.19 17.26
N PRO A 167 5.98 2.22 15.97
CA PRO A 167 7.16 1.51 15.49
C PRO A 167 8.44 2.10 16.11
N PRO A 168 9.53 1.31 16.19
CA PRO A 168 10.79 1.76 16.76
C PRO A 168 11.28 3.07 16.12
N GLY A 169 11.67 4.04 16.94
CA GLY A 169 12.20 5.33 16.49
C GLY A 169 11.15 6.39 16.12
N ALA A 170 9.85 6.08 16.24
CA ALA A 170 8.79 7.08 16.13
C ALA A 170 8.44 7.67 17.50
N ASP A 171 8.08 8.95 17.51
CA ASP A 171 7.56 9.66 18.68
C ASP A 171 6.07 10.01 18.47
N TRP A 172 5.33 10.10 19.57
CA TRP A 172 3.94 10.56 19.52
C TRP A 172 3.90 12.01 19.04
N ARG A 173 3.07 12.27 18.03
CA ARG A 173 2.77 13.64 17.60
C ARG A 173 1.68 14.20 18.51
N GLU A 174 1.91 15.39 19.04
CA GLU A 174 0.82 16.15 19.65
C GLU A 174 -0.23 16.44 18.58
N PRO A 175 -1.54 16.24 18.87
CA PRO A 175 -2.57 16.66 17.95
C PRO A 175 -2.44 18.17 17.71
N PRO A 176 -2.68 18.66 16.49
CA PRO A 176 -2.75 20.10 16.28
C PRO A 176 -3.80 20.69 17.25
N PRO A 177 -3.55 21.88 17.83
CA PRO A 177 -4.50 22.51 18.72
C PRO A 177 -5.86 22.62 18.02
N ALA A 178 -6.94 22.36 18.77
CA ALA A 178 -8.30 22.48 18.24
C ALA A 178 -8.49 23.89 17.67
N ALA A 179 -8.85 23.97 16.38
CA ALA A 179 -9.21 25.20 15.70
C ALA A 179 -10.58 25.71 16.17
#